data_AF-A0ABD0QPS2-F1
#
_entry.id   AF-A0ABD0QPS2-F1
#
_cell.length_a   1.000
_cell.length_b   1.000
_cell.length_c   1.000
_cell.angle_alpha   90.00
_cell.angle_beta   90.00
_cell.angle_gamma   90.00
#
_symmetry.space_group_name_H-M   'P 1'
#
loop_
_entity.id
_entity.type
_entity.pdbx_description
1 polymer ?
#
loop_
_entity_poly.entity_id
_entity_poly.type
_entity_poly.pdbx_seq_one_letter_code
_entity_poly.pdbx_strand_id
1 'polypeptide(L)' 'IKSDKVFTGEVIYMLEGPGVDQDPKGLFEIDEKTGWIKSKMPLDREKHKSFK' A
#
# COMPACT_ATOMS: atom_id res chain seq x y z
N ILE A 1 4.99 -40.75 0.69
CA ILE A 1 5.78 -39.55 1.03
C ILE A 1 4.98 -38.34 0.56
N LYS A 2 4.32 -37.62 1.47
CA LYS A 2 3.72 -36.31 1.12
C LYS A 2 4.80 -35.25 1.33
N SER A 3 5.13 -34.54 0.27
CA SER A 3 6.06 -33.42 0.29
C SER A 3 5.24 -32.15 0.39
N ASP A 4 4.93 -31.71 1.61
CA ASP A 4 4.36 -30.40 1.84
C ASP A 4 5.50 -29.38 1.71
N LYS A 5 5.90 -29.07 0.47
CA LYS A 5 6.74 -27.90 0.20
C LYS A 5 5.86 -26.68 0.41
N VAL A 6 5.77 -26.23 1.66
CA VAL A 6 5.27 -24.90 1.99
C VAL A 6 6.17 -23.93 1.25
N PHE A 7 5.62 -23.24 0.27
CA PHE A 7 6.33 -22.20 -0.45
C PHE A 7 6.48 -21.02 0.52
N THR A 8 7.59 -20.97 1.26
CA THR A 8 7.92 -19.85 2.16
C THR A 8 8.55 -18.71 1.36
N GLY A 9 7.87 -18.26 0.31
CA GLY A 9 8.26 -17.05 -0.39
C GLY A 9 7.93 -15.84 0.46
N GLU A 10 8.87 -14.91 0.61
CA GLU A 10 8.57 -13.60 1.20
C GLU A 10 7.63 -12.84 0.26
N VAL A 11 6.50 -12.38 0.80
CA VAL A 11 5.56 -11.52 0.07
C VAL A 11 5.93 -10.07 0.37
N ILE A 12 6.18 -9.30 -0.70
CA ILE A 12 6.46 -7.86 -0.62
C ILE A 12 5.24 -7.12 -1.15
N TYR A 13 4.63 -6.29 -0.31
CA TYR A 13 3.49 -5.46 -0.69
C TYR A 13 3.95 -4.11 -1.23
N MET A 14 3.33 -3.68 -2.33
CA MET A 14 3.58 -2.38 -2.96
C MET A 14 2.26 -1.66 -3.20
N LEU A 15 2.33 -0.33 -3.18
CA LEU A 15 1.20 0.56 -3.43
C LEU A 15 1.66 1.65 -4.40
N GLU A 16 0.85 1.92 -5.42
CA GLU A 16 1.13 2.89 -6.48
C GLU A 16 -0.17 3.65 -6.79
N GLY A 17 -0.04 4.87 -7.31
CA GLY A 17 -1.14 5.73 -7.71
C GLY A 17 -1.10 7.13 -7.08
N PRO A 18 -2.12 7.96 -7.39
CA PRO A 18 -2.27 9.29 -6.81
C PRO A 18 -2.37 9.20 -5.29
N GLY A 19 -1.57 9.97 -4.58
CA GLY A 19 -1.47 9.86 -3.12
C GLY A 19 -0.25 9.08 -2.66
N VAL A 20 0.47 8.39 -3.56
CA VAL A 20 1.65 7.58 -3.20
C VAL A 20 2.86 8.08 -3.97
N ASP A 21 3.00 7.65 -5.22
CA ASP A 21 4.10 7.96 -6.13
C ASP A 21 3.68 8.95 -7.24
N GLN A 22 2.37 9.11 -7.47
CA GLN A 22 1.78 10.09 -8.39
C GLN A 22 1.13 11.26 -7.65
N ASP A 23 1.03 12.41 -8.30
CA ASP A 23 0.52 13.63 -7.68
C ASP A 23 -0.98 13.54 -7.32
N PRO A 24 -1.38 14.01 -6.13
CA PRO A 24 -0.54 14.52 -5.03
C PRO A 24 0.25 13.40 -4.35
N LYS A 25 1.58 13.53 -4.24
CA LYS A 25 2.45 12.44 -3.73
C LYS A 25 2.47 12.36 -2.19
N GLY A 26 2.75 11.16 -1.67
CA GLY A 26 3.12 10.96 -0.26
C GLY A 26 2.00 11.14 0.77
N LEU A 27 0.74 11.02 0.36
CA LEU A 27 -0.42 11.00 1.26
C LEU A 27 -0.63 9.64 1.94
N PHE A 28 -0.23 8.55 1.28
CA PHE A 28 -0.36 7.18 1.75
C PHE A 28 0.98 6.46 1.74
N GLU A 29 1.11 5.49 2.63
CA GLU A 29 2.22 4.53 2.68
C GLU A 29 1.70 3.12 2.94
N ILE A 30 2.47 2.11 2.51
CA ILE A 30 2.21 0.71 2.79
C ILE A 30 3.42 0.09 3.50
N ASP A 31 3.17 -0.73 4.51
CA ASP A 31 4.19 -1.58 5.10
C ASP A 31 4.39 -2.81 4.20
N GLU A 32 5.60 -2.93 3.63
CA GLU A 32 5.92 -3.94 2.62
C GLU A 32 5.85 -5.38 3.12
N LYS A 33 5.87 -5.62 4.44
CA LYS A 33 5.87 -6.97 5.04
C LYS A 33 4.48 -7.40 5.45
N THR A 34 3.66 -6.45 5.89
CA THR A 34 2.34 -6.71 6.46
C THR A 34 1.19 -6.30 5.55
N GLY A 35 1.44 -5.43 4.57
CA GLY A 35 0.44 -4.86 3.68
C GLY A 35 -0.42 -3.77 4.32
N TRP A 36 -0.07 -3.30 5.51
CA TRP A 36 -0.85 -2.27 6.22
C TRP A 36 -0.70 -0.92 5.54
N ILE A 37 -1.83 -0.32 5.14
CA ILE A 37 -1.87 1.00 4.52
C ILE A 37 -2.18 2.06 5.59
N LYS A 38 -1.44 3.16 5.56
CA LYS A 38 -1.61 4.31 6.48
C LYS A 38 -1.63 5.61 5.69
N SER A 39 -2.35 6.60 6.22
CA SER A 39 -2.26 7.97 5.73
C SER A 39 -1.19 8.74 6.52
N LYS A 40 -0.35 9.50 5.82
CA LYS A 40 0.76 10.26 6.43
C LYS A 40 0.33 11.66 6.87
N MET A 41 -0.80 12.17 6.36
CA MET A 41 -1.29 13.52 6.60
C MET A 41 -2.82 13.54 6.62
N PRO A 42 -3.47 14.53 7.28
CA PRO A 42 -4.92 14.68 7.22
C PRO A 42 -5.43 14.82 5.78
N LEU A 43 -6.53 14.14 5.46
CA LEU A 43 -7.16 14.20 4.14
C LEU A 43 -8.34 15.16 4.18
N ASP A 44 -8.45 15.97 3.13
CA ASP A 44 -9.55 16.91 2.93
C ASP A 44 -10.41 16.44 1.74
N ARG A 45 -11.69 16.18 2.02
CA ARG A 45 -12.66 15.71 1.03
C ARG A 45 -13.07 16.78 0.03
N GLU A 46 -12.99 18.06 0.38
CA GLU A 46 -13.27 19.15 -0.55
C GLU A 46 -12.14 19.31 -1.57
N LYS A 47 -10.91 19.04 -1.14
CA LYS A 47 -9.73 19.02 -2.01
C LYS A 47 -9.66 17.78 -2.90
N HIS A 48 -9.86 16.59 -2.33
CA HIS A 48 -9.87 15.32 -3.06
C HIS A 48 -11.03 14.43 -2.62
N LYS A 49 -12.00 14.22 -3.51
CA LYS A 49 -13.18 13.38 -3.23
C LYS A 49 -12.84 11.89 -3.12
N SER A 50 -11.86 11.43 -3.90
CA SER A 50 -11.41 10.03 -3.96
C SER A 50 -10.03 9.93 -4.63
N PHE A 51 -9.28 8.90 -4.25
CA PHE A 51 -8.06 8.46 -4.94
C PHE A 51 -8.38 7.17 -5.69
N LYS A 52 -7.83 7.00 -6.90
CA LYS A 52 -8.08 5.85 -7.76
C LYS A 52 -6.87 4.95 -7.84
#